data_AF-A0A368F341-F1
#
_entry.id   AF-A0A368F341-F1
#
_cell.length_a   1.000
_cell.length_b   1.000
_cell.length_c   1.000
_cell.angle_alpha   90.00
_cell.angle_beta   90.00
_cell.angle_gamma   90.00
#
_symmetry.space_group_name_H-M   'P 1'
#
loop_
_entity.id
_entity.type
_entity.pdbx_description
1 polymer ?
#
loop_
_entity_poly.entity_id
_entity_poly.type
_entity_poly.pdbx_seq_one_letter_code
_entity_poly.pdbx_strand_id
1 'polypeptide(L)' 'MNNGFVTVEEGPIKGNSIKFRLKDVGRISFSRDLPVHDMVREWTLLDKNTLQARLNMETLTHGMQEHTFIRYHKIAP' A
#
# COMPACT_ATOMS: atom_id res chain seq x y z
N MET A 1 -4.76 10.29 -2.19
CA MET A 1 -3.87 10.05 -3.35
C MET A 1 -4.21 11.05 -4.45
N ASN A 2 -3.24 11.46 -5.29
CA ASN A 2 -3.47 12.46 -6.34
C ASN A 2 -4.40 11.98 -7.47
N ASN A 3 -4.69 10.68 -7.55
CA ASN A 3 -5.65 10.07 -8.47
C ASN A 3 -7.11 10.06 -7.95
N GLY A 4 -7.38 10.72 -6.82
CA GLY A 4 -8.74 10.93 -6.31
C GLY A 4 -9.27 9.82 -5.39
N PHE A 5 -8.39 9.00 -4.84
CA PHE A 5 -8.73 8.00 -3.82
C PHE A 5 -8.25 8.42 -2.43
N VAL A 6 -9.03 8.05 -1.41
CA VAL A 6 -8.69 8.14 0.02
C VAL A 6 -8.84 6.74 0.59
N THR A 7 -7.87 6.29 1.39
CA THR A 7 -7.88 4.96 2.00
C THR A 7 -7.72 5.06 3.51
N VAL A 8 -8.42 4.18 4.23
CA VAL A 8 -8.15 3.86 5.63
C VAL A 8 -7.58 2.46 5.67
N GLU A 9 -6.39 2.30 6.23
CA GLU A 9 -5.68 1.03 6.29
C GLU A 9 -5.30 0.75 7.76
N GLU A 10 -5.41 -0.49 8.21
CA GLU A 10 -5.01 -0.88 9.57
C GLU A 10 -4.25 -2.20 9.56
N GLY A 11 -3.40 -2.42 10.54
CA GLY A 11 -2.79 -3.72 10.72
C GLY A 11 -1.71 -3.76 11.81
N PRO A 12 -1.32 -4.97 12.24
CA PRO A 12 -0.38 -5.15 13.33
C PRO A 12 1.07 -4.93 12.88
N ILE A 13 1.89 -4.49 13.83
CA ILE A 13 3.35 -4.56 13.73
C ILE A 13 3.80 -5.96 14.12
N LYS A 14 4.72 -6.54 13.34
CA LYS A 14 5.38 -7.81 13.64
C LYS A 14 6.88 -7.65 13.41
N GLY A 15 7.64 -7.55 14.50
CA GLY A 15 9.10 -7.38 14.45
C GLY A 15 9.48 -6.09 13.73
N ASN A 16 10.23 -6.22 12.64
CA ASN A 16 10.68 -5.13 11.78
C ASN A 16 9.72 -4.84 10.60
N SER A 17 8.52 -5.40 10.63
CA SER A 17 7.52 -5.25 9.57
C SER A 17 6.19 -4.74 10.10
N ILE A 18 5.48 -3.98 9.27
CA ILE A 18 4.08 -3.61 9.49
C ILE A 18 3.30 -3.91 8.21
N LYS A 19 2.19 -4.63 8.38
CA LYS A 19 1.33 -5.04 7.26
C LYS A 19 -0.07 -4.49 7.47
N PHE A 20 -0.45 -3.53 6.64
CA PHE A 20 -1.77 -2.94 6.62
C PHE A 20 -2.68 -3.66 5.62
N ARG A 21 -3.96 -3.73 5.97
CA ARG A 21 -5.05 -4.12 5.08
C ARG A 21 -6.04 -2.99 4.97
N LEU A 22 -6.61 -2.81 3.78
CA LEU A 22 -7.66 -1.85 3.53
C LEU A 22 -8.86 -2.10 4.44
N LYS A 23 -9.39 -1.03 5.03
CA LYS A 23 -10.61 -1.03 5.83
C LYS A 23 -11.72 -0.28 5.14
N ASP A 24 -11.37 0.86 4.56
CA ASP A 24 -12.31 1.69 3.82
C ASP A 24 -11.60 2.42 2.68
N VAL A 25 -12.34 2.67 1.60
CA VAL A 25 -11.87 3.41 0.43
C VAL A 25 -12.94 4.34 -0.09
N GLY A 26 -12.62 5.63 -0.10
CA GLY A 26 -13.39 6.66 -0.77
C GLY A 26 -12.77 7.00 -2.13
N ARG A 27 -13.61 7.31 -3.12
CA ARG A 27 -13.17 7.85 -4.41
C ARG A 27 -14.04 9.03 -4.85
N ILE A 28 -13.44 9.99 -5.51
CA ILE A 28 -14.20 11.04 -6.21
C ILE A 28 -14.93 10.46 -7.43
N SER A 29 -16.11 11.01 -7.75
CA SER A 29 -17.03 10.47 -8.76
C SER A 29 -16.43 10.44 -10.18
N PHE A 30 -15.55 11.39 -10.50
CA PHE A 30 -14.93 11.52 -11.83
C PHE A 30 -13.52 10.93 -11.93
N SER A 31 -13.06 10.16 -10.94
CA SER A 31 -11.80 9.43 -11.06
C SER A 31 -11.87 8.46 -12.24
N ARG A 32 -10.80 8.39 -13.04
CA ARG A 32 -10.73 7.53 -14.24
C ARG A 32 -10.21 6.13 -13.94
N ASP A 33 -9.58 5.93 -12.78
CA ASP A 33 -9.02 4.64 -12.43
C ASP A 33 -10.13 3.65 -12.04
N LEU A 34 -9.84 2.37 -12.25
CA LEU A 34 -10.70 1.28 -11.80
C LEU A 34 -10.91 1.37 -10.29
N PRO A 35 -12.13 1.09 -9.79
CA PRO A 35 -12.35 1.04 -8.34
C PRO A 35 -11.43 0.00 -7.69
N VAL A 36 -10.69 0.46 -6.68
CA VAL A 36 -9.91 -0.40 -5.80
C VAL A 36 -10.88 -1.17 -4.90
N HIS A 37 -10.75 -2.49 -4.87
CA HIS A 37 -11.60 -3.38 -4.08
C HIS A 37 -10.93 -3.77 -2.76
N ASP A 38 -9.67 -4.21 -2.80
CA ASP A 38 -8.85 -4.49 -1.61
C ASP A 38 -7.42 -4.02 -1.85
N MET A 39 -6.69 -3.78 -0.78
CA MET A 39 -5.30 -3.33 -0.82
C MET A 39 -4.55 -3.84 0.40
N VAL A 40 -3.33 -4.34 0.17
CA VAL A 40 -2.43 -4.80 1.21
C VAL A 40 -1.09 -4.09 1.06
N ARG A 41 -0.74 -3.29 2.06
CA ARG A 41 0.52 -2.55 2.11
C ARG A 41 1.43 -3.15 3.16
N GLU A 42 2.66 -3.45 2.77
CA GLU A 42 3.66 -3.98 3.69
C GLU A 42 4.91 -3.10 3.65
N TRP A 43 5.36 -2.71 4.84
CA TRP A 43 6.64 -2.06 5.05
C TRP A 43 7.51 -2.97 5.89
N THR A 44 8.73 -3.21 5.43
CA THR A 44 9.71 -4.04 6.15
C THR A 44 11.04 -3.32 6.20
N LEU A 45 11.53 -3.08 7.42
CA LEU A 45 12.88 -2.58 7.64
C LEU A 45 13.86 -3.76 7.54
N LEU A 46 14.45 -3.96 6.36
CA LEU A 46 15.34 -5.10 6.10
C LEU A 46 16.61 -5.03 6.94
N ASP A 47 17.13 -3.81 7.13
CA ASP A 47 18.27 -3.48 7.97
C ASP A 47 18.19 -2.00 8.36
N LYS A 48 19.17 -1.50 9.13
CA LYS A 48 19.22 -0.12 9.64
C LYS A 48 19.13 0.99 8.57
N ASN A 49 19.43 0.67 7.32
CA ASN A 49 19.53 1.62 6.20
C ASN A 49 18.60 1.28 5.03
N THR A 50 17.88 0.15 5.05
CA THR A 50 17.08 -0.31 3.92
C THR A 50 15.63 -0.56 4.32
N LEU A 51 14.72 0.25 3.77
CA LEU A 51 13.27 0.08 3.93
C LEU A 51 12.68 -0.47 2.64
N GLN A 52 11.93 -1.56 2.72
CA GLN A 52 11.17 -2.13 1.61
C GLN A 52 9.70 -1.78 1.74
N ALA A 53 9.08 -1.32 0.65
CA ALA A 53 7.65 -1.11 0.52
C ALA A 53 7.07 -2.00 -0.56
N ARG A 54 6.00 -2.72 -0.21
CA ARG A 54 5.21 -3.51 -1.15
C ARG A 54 3.76 -3.05 -1.07
N LEU A 55 3.13 -2.91 -2.23
CA LEU A 55 1.71 -2.66 -2.35
C LEU A 55 1.12 -3.73 -3.25
N ASN A 56 0.19 -4.51 -2.70
CA ASN A 56 -0.66 -5.39 -3.48
C ASN A 56 -2.05 -4.75 -3.54
N MET A 57 -2.70 -4.87 -4.69
CA MET A 57 -3.99 -4.28 -4.93
C MET A 57 -4.88 -5.25 -5.70
N GLU A 58 -6.16 -5.22 -5.37
CA GLU A 58 -7.23 -5.85 -6.11
C GLU A 58 -8.17 -4.77 -6.64
N THR A 59 -8.62 -4.92 -7.88
CA THR A 59 -9.61 -4.03 -8.51
C THR A 59 -10.84 -4.83 -8.90
N LEU A 60 -11.91 -4.16 -9.34
CA LEU A 60 -13.13 -4.87 -9.78
C LEU A 60 -12.89 -5.95 -10.86
N THR A 61 -11.84 -5.82 -11.67
CA THR A 61 -11.60 -6.73 -12.81
C THR A 61 -10.30 -7.55 -12.68
N HIS A 62 -9.50 -7.33 -11.64
CA HIS A 62 -8.23 -8.02 -11.42
C HIS A 62 -8.10 -8.40 -9.96
N GLY A 63 -7.86 -9.69 -9.70
CA GLY A 63 -7.58 -10.19 -8.35
C GLY A 63 -6.32 -9.57 -7.73
N MET A 64 -6.07 -9.89 -6.46
CA MET A 64 -4.91 -9.37 -5.70
C MET A 64 -3.58 -9.63 -6.43
N GLN A 65 -2.89 -8.55 -6.80
CA GLN A 65 -1.60 -8.60 -7.50
C GLN A 65 -0.64 -7.55 -6.93
N GLU A 66 0.67 -7.80 -7.06
CA GLU A 66 1.68 -6.80 -6.68
C GLU A 66 1.63 -5.62 -7.64
N HIS A 67 1.27 -4.45 -7.12
CA HIS A 67 1.16 -3.22 -7.88
C HIS A 67 2.46 -2.42 -7.86
N THR A 68 3.13 -2.36 -6.69
CA THR A 68 4.44 -1.70 -6.56
C THR A 68 5.36 -2.44 -5.61
N PHE A 69 6.65 -2.47 -5.95
CA PHE A 69 7.74 -2.93 -5.11
C PHE A 69 8.87 -1.89 -5.13
N ILE A 70 9.23 -1.33 -3.98
CA ILE A 70 10.24 -0.26 -3.88
C ILE A 70 11.18 -0.54 -2.69
N ARG A 71 12.48 -0.33 -2.89
CA ARG A 71 13.47 -0.27 -1.81
C ARG A 71 14.01 1.16 -1.68
N TYR A 72 14.01 1.66 -0.46
CA TYR A 72 14.54 2.95 -0.08
C TYR A 72 15.82 2.76 0.71
N HIS A 73 16.80 3.64 0.46
CA HIS A 73 18.00 3.74 1.27
C HIS A 73 17.93 4.99 2.14
N LYS A 74 18.29 4.84 3.42
CA LYS A 74 18.34 5.94 4.38
C LYS A 74 19.42 6.94 3.96
N ILE A 75 19.03 8.20 3.73
CA ILE A 75 19.94 9.29 3.31
C ILE A 75 20.25 10.30 4.42
N ALA A 76 19.49 10.28 5.51
CA ALA A 76 19.67 11.18 6.66
C ALA A 76 19.32 10.42 7.96
N PRO A 77 20.03 10.69 9.08
CA PRO A 77 19.72 10.15 10.41
C PRO A 77 18.29 10.39 10.87
#